data_AF-A0A7C6F9H9-F1
#
_entry.id   AF-A0A7C6F9H9-F1
#
_cell.length_a   1.000
_cell.length_b   1.000
_cell.length_c   1.000
_cell.angle_alpha   90.00
_cell.angle_beta   90.00
_cell.angle_gamma   90.00
#
_symmetry.space_group_name_H-M   'P 1'
#
loop_
_entity.id
_entity.type
_entity.pdbx_description
1 polymer ?
#
loop_
_entity_poly.entity_id
_entity_poly.type
_entity_poly.pdbx_seq_one_letter_code
_entity_poly.pdbx_strand_id
1 'polypeptide(L)'
;MKIAIVGAGFTGCYLAHRLQEFGVEVTIFEKSRGVGGRLATRKEEGYAINHGTASFQAKGSAFQNFCNGLVEEGILTKFDGHYATEKMNTTLKYLSQRAQIKSLRYIDEIIYENNGYQLVDSSENIYKGYDALFLTIPAEQILNLNININPHLFHEMKHVKFD
;
A
#
# COMPACT_ATOMS: atom_id res chain seq x y z
N MET A 1 2.34 19.69 -4.06
CA MET A 1 1.24 18.77 -3.71
C MET A 1 1.79 17.67 -2.83
N LYS A 2 1.15 17.41 -1.70
CA LYS A 2 1.55 16.40 -0.71
C LYS A 2 0.41 15.42 -0.50
N ILE A 3 0.70 14.13 -0.60
CA ILE A 3 -0.32 13.07 -0.60
C ILE A 3 -0.05 12.08 0.52
N ALA A 4 -1.09 11.77 1.29
CA ALA A 4 -1.09 10.68 2.26
C ALA A 4 -1.66 9.41 1.62
N ILE A 5 -1.01 8.27 1.86
CA ILE A 5 -1.52 6.95 1.49
C ILE A 5 -1.60 6.11 2.76
N VAL A 6 -2.75 5.50 3.04
CA VAL A 6 -2.90 4.53 4.14
C VAL A 6 -2.81 3.13 3.55
N GLY A 7 -1.82 2.36 4.01
CA GLY A 7 -1.48 1.01 3.57
C GLY A 7 -0.24 0.96 2.67
N ALA A 8 0.79 0.22 3.11
CA ALA A 8 1.98 -0.09 2.31
C ALA A 8 1.89 -1.48 1.68
N GLY A 9 0.73 -1.78 1.09
CA GLY A 9 0.53 -2.94 0.21
C GLY A 9 0.93 -2.63 -1.24
N PHE A 10 0.66 -3.56 -2.16
CA PHE A 10 1.01 -3.41 -3.58
C PHE A 10 0.42 -2.13 -4.17
N THR A 11 -0.89 -1.91 -3.98
CA THR A 11 -1.60 -0.73 -4.48
C THR A 11 -0.98 0.57 -3.95
N GLY A 12 -0.74 0.67 -2.64
CA GLY A 12 -0.15 1.87 -2.03
C GLY A 12 1.27 2.15 -2.51
N CYS A 13 2.12 1.13 -2.61
CA CYS A 13 3.50 1.30 -3.08
C CYS A 13 3.57 1.60 -4.58
N TYR A 14 2.72 0.95 -5.40
CA TYR A 14 2.62 1.25 -6.83
C TYR A 14 2.10 2.67 -7.07
N LEU A 15 1.06 3.08 -6.36
CA LEU A 15 0.53 4.44 -6.45
C LEU A 15 1.59 5.48 -6.06
N ALA A 16 2.31 5.24 -4.95
CA ALA A 16 3.42 6.10 -4.55
C ALA A 16 4.50 6.19 -5.63
N HIS A 17 4.94 5.04 -6.17
CA HIS A 17 5.92 4.99 -7.25
C HIS A 17 5.52 5.88 -8.44
N ARG A 18 4.27 5.72 -8.91
CA ARG A 18 3.74 6.47 -10.05
C ARG A 18 3.61 7.97 -9.76
N LEU A 19 3.08 8.34 -8.59
CA LEU A 19 2.95 9.75 -8.20
C LEU A 19 4.31 10.45 -8.12
N GLN A 20 5.33 9.73 -7.65
CA GLN A 20 6.68 10.27 -7.49
C GLN A 20 7.42 10.48 -8.81
N GLU A 21 7.07 9.77 -9.89
CA GLU A 21 7.56 10.07 -11.23
C GLU A 21 7.11 11.47 -11.72
N PHE A 22 6.01 12.00 -11.16
CA PHE A 22 5.54 13.36 -11.41
C PHE A 22 6.01 14.37 -10.34
N GLY A 23 6.96 14.00 -9.48
CA GLY A 23 7.51 14.88 -8.45
C GLY A 23 6.59 15.17 -7.27
N VAL A 24 5.54 14.36 -7.06
CA VAL A 24 4.62 14.51 -5.93
C VAL A 24 5.25 13.99 -4.63
N GLU A 25 5.11 14.73 -3.54
CA GLU A 25 5.54 14.28 -2.22
C GLU A 25 4.52 13.28 -1.65
N VAL A 26 4.98 12.07 -1.31
CA VAL A 26 4.12 10.98 -0.83
C VAL A 26 4.59 10.49 0.53
N THR A 27 3.67 10.43 1.49
CA THR A 27 3.84 9.74 2.77
C THR A 27 2.91 8.54 2.84
N ILE A 28 3.46 7.35 3.08
CA ILE A 28 2.72 6.11 3.29
C ILE A 28 2.67 5.78 4.78
N PHE A 29 1.48 5.54 5.31
CA PHE A 29 1.24 5.08 6.67
C PHE A 29 0.96 3.58 6.67
N GLU A 30 1.72 2.81 7.45
CA GLU A 30 1.60 1.37 7.53
C GLU A 30 1.55 0.92 8.99
N LYS A 31 0.49 0.19 9.35
CA LYS A 31 0.31 -0.33 10.72
C LYS A 31 1.36 -1.37 11.11
N SER A 32 1.90 -2.09 10.13
CA SER A 32 2.90 -3.13 10.33
C SER A 32 4.33 -2.56 10.40
N ARG A 33 5.29 -3.40 10.78
CA ARG A 33 6.71 -3.02 10.89
C ARG A 33 7.38 -2.68 9.55
N GLY A 34 6.78 -3.04 8.43
CA GLY A 34 7.36 -2.76 7.11
C GLY A 34 6.36 -2.98 5.99
N VAL A 35 6.79 -2.65 4.78
CA VAL A 35 5.98 -2.80 3.56
C VAL A 35 5.78 -4.26 3.19
N GLY A 36 4.66 -4.55 2.52
CA GLY A 36 4.33 -5.91 2.12
C GLY A 36 2.84 -6.11 1.93
N GLY A 37 2.07 -5.77 2.98
CA GLY A 37 0.69 -6.22 3.08
C GLY A 37 0.60 -7.73 2.82
N ARG A 38 -0.22 -8.13 1.85
CA ARG A 38 -0.38 -9.54 1.42
C ARG A 38 0.82 -10.10 0.64
N LEU A 39 1.79 -9.26 0.26
CA LEU A 39 3.10 -9.67 -0.28
C LEU A 39 4.20 -9.65 0.78
N ALA A 40 3.86 -9.54 2.07
CA ALA A 40 4.85 -9.53 3.13
C ALA A 40 5.61 -10.86 3.22
N THR A 41 6.93 -10.75 3.32
CA THR A 41 7.82 -11.88 3.65
C THR A 41 8.17 -11.80 5.13
N ARG A 42 7.88 -12.87 5.88
CA ARG A 42 8.25 -13.00 7.30
C ARG A 42 9.60 -13.70 7.41
N LYS A 43 10.36 -13.37 8.45
CA LYS A 43 11.59 -14.09 8.81
C LYS A 43 11.32 -14.89 10.08
N GLU A 44 11.57 -16.18 10.03
CA GLU A 44 11.32 -17.11 11.13
C GLU A 44 12.41 -18.18 11.12
N GLU A 45 13.09 -18.36 12.26
CA GLU A 45 14.14 -19.38 12.44
C GLU A 45 15.22 -19.42 11.33
N GLY A 46 15.56 -18.26 10.76
CA GLY A 46 16.54 -18.14 9.67
C GLY A 46 15.95 -18.27 8.26
N TYR A 47 14.69 -18.66 8.13
CA TYR A 47 13.98 -18.76 6.85
C TYR A 47 13.24 -17.48 6.50
N ALA A 48 13.05 -17.23 5.20
CA ALA A 48 12.20 -16.18 4.68
C ALA A 48 10.94 -16.82 4.05
N ILE A 49 9.78 -16.49 4.59
CA ILE A 49 8.50 -17.14 4.24
C ILE A 49 7.57 -16.10 3.63
N ASN A 50 7.18 -16.31 2.38
CA ASN A 50 6.14 -15.52 1.69
C ASN A 50 4.76 -16.05 2.10
N HIS A 51 4.28 -15.65 3.28
CA HIS A 51 3.06 -16.21 3.90
C HIS A 51 1.76 -15.80 3.19
N GLY A 52 1.77 -14.74 2.37
CA GLY A 52 0.61 -14.34 1.58
C GLY A 52 0.73 -14.85 0.15
N THR A 53 0.90 -13.93 -0.79
CA THR A 53 1.05 -14.26 -2.22
C THR A 53 2.50 -14.64 -2.52
N ALA A 54 2.77 -15.93 -2.77
CA ALA A 54 4.10 -16.44 -3.08
C ALA A 54 4.51 -16.24 -4.56
N SER A 55 3.53 -16.16 -5.45
CA SER A 55 3.68 -15.84 -6.87
C SER A 55 2.32 -15.38 -7.42
N PHE A 56 2.31 -14.75 -8.59
CA PHE A 56 1.07 -14.31 -9.23
C PHE A 56 1.17 -14.32 -10.75
N GLN A 57 0.02 -14.41 -11.42
CA GLN A 57 -0.08 -14.19 -12.86
C GLN A 57 -0.47 -12.74 -13.13
N ALA A 58 0.20 -12.10 -14.10
CA ALA A 58 -0.21 -10.78 -14.57
C ALA A 58 -1.24 -10.91 -15.69
N LYS A 59 -2.42 -10.32 -15.49
CA LYS A 59 -3.49 -10.24 -16.49
C LYS A 59 -3.52 -8.84 -17.12
N GLY A 60 -3.70 -8.80 -18.44
CA GLY A 60 -3.73 -7.56 -19.22
C GLY A 60 -2.34 -7.02 -19.57
N SER A 61 -2.23 -6.44 -20.77
CA SER A 61 -0.94 -6.00 -21.33
C SER A 61 -0.24 -4.94 -20.48
N ALA A 62 -0.99 -4.00 -19.90
CA ALA A 62 -0.41 -2.95 -19.07
C ALA A 62 0.31 -3.51 -17.82
N PHE A 63 -0.34 -4.42 -17.09
CA PHE A 63 0.25 -5.03 -15.90
C PHE A 63 1.37 -6.02 -16.26
N GLN A 64 1.22 -6.75 -17.37
CA GLN A 64 2.28 -7.61 -17.89
C GLN A 64 3.54 -6.82 -18.26
N ASN A 65 3.40 -5.69 -18.95
CA ASN A 65 4.53 -4.83 -19.30
C ASN A 65 5.21 -4.25 -18.07
N PHE A 66 4.43 -3.80 -17.08
CA PHE A 66 4.97 -3.37 -15.78
C PHE A 66 5.78 -4.49 -15.11
N CYS A 67 5.25 -5.71 -15.04
CA CYS A 67 5.96 -6.83 -14.43
C CYS A 67 7.19 -7.26 -15.23
N ASN A 68 7.14 -7.23 -16.57
CA ASN A 68 8.29 -7.53 -17.42
C ASN A 68 9.41 -6.49 -17.22
N GLY A 69 9.10 -5.21 -17.05
CA GLY A 69 10.10 -4.19 -16.70
C GLY A 69 10.79 -4.50 -15.37
N LEU A 70 10.04 -4.95 -14.36
CA LEU A 70 10.63 -5.40 -13.09
C LEU A 70 11.47 -6.69 -13.24
N VAL A 71 11.24 -7.50 -14.27
CA VAL A 71 12.09 -8.65 -14.60
C VAL A 71 13.39 -8.20 -15.24
N GLU A 72 13.33 -7.24 -16.16
CA GLU A 72 14.52 -6.63 -16.78
C GLU A 72 15.42 -5.96 -15.73
N GLU A 73 14.83 -5.37 -14.70
CA GLU A 73 15.54 -4.78 -13.55
C GLU A 73 16.00 -5.80 -12.50
N GLY A 74 15.69 -7.10 -12.67
CA GLY A 74 16.08 -8.16 -11.75
C GLY A 74 15.33 -8.16 -10.41
N ILE A 75 14.22 -7.44 -10.29
CA ILE A 75 13.39 -7.37 -9.08
C ILE A 75 12.41 -8.56 -9.01
N LEU A 76 11.87 -8.95 -10.16
CA LEU A 76 11.02 -10.12 -10.33
C LEU A 76 11.70 -11.16 -11.24
N THR A 77 11.28 -12.41 -11.09
CA THR A 77 11.56 -13.50 -12.01
C THR A 77 10.25 -13.97 -12.60
N LYS A 78 10.24 -14.23 -13.91
CA LYS A 78 9.12 -14.85 -14.61
C LYS A 78 9.41 -16.32 -14.87
N PHE A 79 8.55 -17.21 -14.39
CA PHE A 79 8.65 -18.64 -14.63
C PHE A 79 7.25 -19.23 -14.83
N ASP A 80 7.06 -19.98 -15.91
CA ASP A 80 5.79 -20.64 -16.26
C ASP A 80 4.56 -19.70 -16.15
N GLY A 81 4.68 -18.51 -16.74
CA GLY A 81 3.61 -17.48 -16.74
C GLY A 81 3.38 -16.76 -15.39
N HIS A 82 4.08 -17.15 -14.33
CA HIS A 82 4.01 -16.52 -13.01
C HIS A 82 5.18 -15.58 -12.77
N TYR A 83 4.94 -14.55 -11.98
CA TYR A 83 5.95 -13.64 -11.46
C TYR A 83 6.16 -13.92 -9.98
N ALA A 84 7.42 -14.01 -9.58
CA ALA A 84 7.82 -14.25 -8.19
C ALA A 84 9.20 -13.62 -7.93
N THR A 85 9.58 -13.58 -6.66
CA THR A 85 10.94 -13.27 -6.21
C THR A 85 11.17 -14.02 -4.89
N GLU A 86 12.43 -14.22 -4.49
CA GLU A 86 12.76 -14.95 -3.26
C GLU A 86 12.00 -14.38 -2.04
N LYS A 87 11.95 -13.05 -1.95
CA LYS A 87 11.19 -12.33 -0.92
C LYS A 87 10.22 -11.38 -1.59
N MET A 88 8.92 -11.72 -1.60
CA MET A 88 7.88 -10.95 -2.29
C MET A 88 7.78 -9.49 -1.83
N ASN A 89 8.17 -9.19 -0.60
CA ASN A 89 8.20 -7.80 -0.13
C ASN A 89 9.31 -6.94 -0.75
N THR A 90 10.29 -7.54 -1.43
CA THR A 90 11.35 -6.81 -2.16
C THR A 90 10.76 -5.95 -3.26
N THR A 91 9.73 -6.43 -3.97
CA THR A 91 9.03 -5.63 -4.98
C THR A 91 8.42 -4.37 -4.39
N LEU A 92 7.83 -4.44 -3.20
CA LEU A 92 7.26 -3.25 -2.57
C LEU A 92 8.33 -2.29 -2.04
N LYS A 93 9.44 -2.81 -1.52
CA LYS A 93 10.59 -1.97 -1.13
C LYS A 93 11.13 -1.20 -2.33
N TYR A 94 11.24 -1.87 -3.47
CA TYR A 94 11.66 -1.25 -4.73
C TYR A 94 10.70 -0.12 -5.14
N LEU A 95 9.39 -0.41 -5.20
CA LEU A 95 8.39 0.58 -5.62
C LEU A 95 8.30 1.78 -4.68
N SER A 96 8.45 1.56 -3.38
CA SER A 96 8.31 2.60 -2.35
C SER A 96 9.62 3.26 -1.94
N GLN A 97 10.74 2.98 -2.60
CA GLN A 97 12.08 3.44 -2.18
C GLN A 97 12.24 4.96 -2.10
N ARG A 98 11.43 5.72 -2.86
CA ARG A 98 11.44 7.19 -2.85
C ARG A 98 10.41 7.76 -1.87
N ALA A 99 9.45 6.99 -1.41
CA ALA A 99 8.35 7.46 -0.56
C ALA A 99 8.79 7.58 0.90
N GLN A 100 8.23 8.54 1.63
CA GLN A 100 8.37 8.55 3.08
C GLN A 100 7.44 7.49 3.66
N ILE A 101 7.98 6.49 4.36
CA ILE A 101 7.18 5.43 4.98
C ILE A 101 7.19 5.61 6.49
N LYS A 102 5.98 5.69 7.07
CA LYS A 102 5.76 5.68 8.52
C LYS A 102 5.15 4.33 8.91
N SER A 103 6.01 3.38 9.23
CA SER A 103 5.64 2.05 9.74
C SER A 103 5.25 2.08 11.21
N LEU A 104 4.57 1.03 11.70
CA LEU A 104 4.02 0.97 13.06
C LEU A 104 3.08 2.15 13.34
N ARG A 105 2.31 2.56 12.33
CA ARG A 105 1.33 3.64 12.38
C ARG A 105 -0.02 3.11 11.93
N TYR A 106 -0.83 2.73 12.91
CA TYR A 106 -2.24 2.47 12.71
C TYR A 106 -2.96 3.80 12.77
N ILE A 107 -3.61 4.20 11.68
CA ILE A 107 -4.42 5.43 11.63
C ILE A 107 -5.81 5.08 12.16
N ASP A 108 -6.27 5.82 13.15
CA ASP A 108 -7.61 5.66 13.72
C ASP A 108 -8.59 6.70 13.18
N GLU A 109 -8.12 7.93 12.98
CA GLU A 109 -8.98 9.06 12.62
C GLU A 109 -8.41 9.85 11.45
N ILE A 110 -9.31 10.30 10.58
CA ILE A 110 -9.02 11.12 9.41
C ILE A 110 -9.99 12.30 9.38
N ILE A 111 -9.41 13.49 9.41
CA ILE A 111 -10.14 14.76 9.44
C ILE A 111 -9.81 15.53 8.17
N TYR A 112 -10.82 16.09 7.52
CA TYR A 112 -10.63 17.03 6.41
C TYR A 112 -11.13 18.41 6.83
N GLU A 113 -10.19 19.33 7.02
CA GLU A 113 -10.44 20.70 7.47
C GLU A 113 -9.45 21.65 6.79
N ASN A 114 -9.84 22.93 6.62
CA ASN A 114 -8.97 23.97 6.06
C ASN A 114 -8.32 23.57 4.72
N ASN A 115 -9.07 22.88 3.85
CA ASN A 115 -8.60 22.35 2.56
C ASN A 115 -7.41 21.37 2.64
N GLY A 116 -7.30 20.61 3.74
CA GLY A 116 -6.28 19.57 3.85
C GLY A 116 -6.73 18.40 4.73
N TYR A 117 -6.09 17.25 4.50
CA TYR A 117 -6.26 16.06 5.33
C TYR A 117 -5.30 16.08 6.51
N GLN A 118 -5.84 15.69 7.66
CA GLN A 118 -5.14 15.35 8.89
C GLN A 118 -5.41 13.89 9.23
N LEU A 119 -4.36 13.16 9.62
CA LEU A 119 -4.45 11.77 10.08
C LEU A 119 -3.98 11.70 11.53
N VAL A 120 -4.69 10.94 12.37
CA VAL A 120 -4.33 10.69 13.76
C VAL A 120 -4.10 9.19 13.93
N ASP A 121 -2.96 8.82 14.52
CA ASP A 121 -2.64 7.42 14.81
C ASP A 121 -3.06 6.97 16.21
N SER A 122 -3.01 5.66 16.47
CA SER A 122 -3.35 5.07 17.79
C SER A 122 -2.47 5.47 18.95
N SER A 123 -1.40 6.23 18.69
CA SER A 123 -0.55 6.83 19.71
C SER A 123 -0.78 8.34 19.79
N GLU A 124 -1.91 8.82 19.27
CA GLU A 124 -2.35 10.23 19.26
C GLU A 124 -1.40 11.16 18.49
N ASN A 125 -0.47 10.64 17.67
CA ASN A 125 0.35 11.50 16.84
C ASN A 125 -0.50 12.03 15.69
N ILE A 126 -0.30 13.32 15.39
CA ILE A 126 -1.06 14.04 14.38
C ILE A 126 -0.17 14.36 13.19
N TYR A 127 -0.65 14.02 11.99
CA TYR A 127 0.03 14.29 10.72
C TYR A 127 -0.87 15.17 9.86
N LYS A 128 -0.38 16.36 9.46
CA LYS A 128 -1.16 17.37 8.73
C LYS A 128 -0.49 17.77 7.42
N GLY A 129 -1.22 18.56 6.63
CA GLY A 129 -0.71 19.22 5.43
C GLY A 129 -0.78 18.39 4.16
N TYR A 130 -1.67 17.39 4.11
CA TYR A 130 -1.88 16.57 2.91
C TYR A 130 -3.00 17.15 2.07
N ASP A 131 -2.72 17.44 0.80
CA ASP A 131 -3.70 17.94 -0.17
C ASP A 131 -4.67 16.84 -0.63
N ALA A 132 -4.23 15.59 -0.60
CA ALA A 132 -5.04 14.43 -0.97
C ALA A 132 -4.71 13.21 -0.10
N LEU A 133 -5.69 12.30 -0.02
CA LEU A 133 -5.62 11.07 0.73
C LEU A 133 -6.07 9.89 -0.14
N PHE A 134 -5.31 8.80 -0.12
CA PHE A 134 -5.72 7.51 -0.68
C PHE A 134 -5.76 6.43 0.38
N LEU A 135 -6.90 5.75 0.49
CA LEU A 135 -7.06 4.57 1.34
C LEU A 135 -6.85 3.32 0.47
N THR A 136 -5.79 2.57 0.75
CA THR A 136 -5.44 1.35 0.00
C THR A 136 -5.48 0.08 0.88
N ILE A 137 -6.05 0.23 2.08
CA ILE A 137 -6.34 -0.84 3.02
C ILE A 137 -7.66 -1.56 2.63
N PRO A 138 -7.87 -2.80 3.09
CA PRO A 138 -9.14 -3.51 2.87
C PRO A 138 -10.35 -2.71 3.37
N ALA A 139 -11.49 -2.85 2.69
CA ALA A 139 -12.73 -2.13 3.00
C ALA A 139 -13.14 -2.26 4.47
N GLU A 140 -12.99 -3.45 5.06
CA GLU A 140 -13.24 -3.74 6.48
C GLU A 140 -12.45 -2.82 7.41
N GLN A 141 -11.19 -2.54 7.06
CA GLN A 141 -10.32 -1.68 7.86
C GLN A 141 -10.69 -0.21 7.68
N ILE A 142 -11.20 0.19 6.51
CA ILE A 142 -11.74 1.54 6.29
C ILE A 142 -12.98 1.77 7.16
N LEU A 143 -13.84 0.77 7.32
CA LEU A 143 -15.05 0.86 8.14
C LEU A 143 -14.76 1.07 9.64
N ASN A 144 -13.54 0.75 10.09
CA ASN A 144 -13.10 0.96 11.47
C ASN A 144 -12.45 2.33 11.70
N LEU A 145 -12.24 3.14 10.65
CA LEU A 145 -11.70 4.49 10.77
C LEU A 145 -12.79 5.45 11.24
N ASN A 146 -12.43 6.37 12.13
CA ASN A 146 -13.20 7.58 12.36
C ASN A 146 -12.94 8.57 11.20
N ILE A 147 -13.79 8.52 10.19
CA ILE A 147 -13.69 9.35 8.99
C ILE A 147 -15.09 9.68 8.47
N ASN A 148 -15.27 10.92 8.01
CA ASN A 148 -16.49 11.31 7.32
C ASN A 148 -16.50 10.73 5.90
N ILE A 149 -17.24 9.64 5.69
CA ILE A 149 -17.43 8.99 4.39
C ILE A 149 -18.87 9.18 3.93
N ASN A 150 -19.05 9.37 2.63
CA ASN A 150 -20.37 9.39 2.01
C ASN A 150 -21.19 8.15 2.44
N PRO A 151 -22.42 8.31 2.97
CA PRO A 151 -23.23 7.19 3.45
C PRO A 151 -23.46 6.07 2.42
N HIS A 152 -23.59 6.41 1.14
CA HIS A 152 -23.73 5.44 0.06
C HIS A 152 -22.48 4.57 -0.07
N LEU A 153 -21.30 5.19 -0.14
CA LEU A 153 -20.03 4.48 -0.22
C LEU A 153 -19.79 3.61 1.02
N PHE A 154 -20.14 4.12 2.21
CA PHE A 154 -20.08 3.35 3.44
C PHE A 154 -20.96 2.09 3.39
N HIS A 155 -22.16 2.20 2.82
CA HIS A 155 -23.04 1.05 2.60
C HIS A 155 -22.45 0.05 1.61
N GLU A 156 -21.94 0.50 0.46
CA GLU A 156 -21.29 -0.37 -0.53
C GLU A 156 -20.10 -1.15 0.05
N MET A 157 -19.25 -0.47 0.84
CA MET A 157 -18.08 -1.10 1.48
C MET A 157 -18.46 -2.22 2.45
N LYS A 158 -19.60 -2.13 3.14
CA LYS A 158 -20.10 -3.20 4.03
C LYS A 158 -20.48 -4.48 3.29
N HIS A 159 -20.73 -4.39 1.99
CA HIS A 159 -21.14 -5.52 1.16
C HIS A 159 -19.99 -6.12 0.34
N VAL A 160 -18.78 -5.58 0.45
CA VAL A 160 -17.58 -6.18 -0.12
C VAL A 160 -17.30 -7.50 0.59
N LYS A 161 -17.39 -8.61 -0.15
CA LYS A 161 -17.04 -9.94 0.34
C LYS A 161 -15.57 -10.22 0.03
N PHE A 162 -14.90 -10.88 0.97
CA PHE A 162 -13.57 -11.44 0.78
C PHE A 162 -13.72 -12.94 0.60
N ASP A 163 -13.03 -13.47 -0.40
CA ASP A 163 -12.95 -14.91 -0.68
C ASP A 163 -12.10 -15.64 0.36
#